data_AF-A0A2E6EMD7-F1
#
_entry.id   AF-A0A2E6EMD7-F1
#
_cell.length_a   1.000
_cell.length_b   1.000
_cell.length_c   1.000
_cell.angle_alpha   90.00
_cell.angle_beta   90.00
_cell.angle_gamma   90.00
#
_symmetry.space_group_name_H-M   'P 1'
#
loop_
_entity.id
_entity.type
_entity.pdbx_description
1 polymer ?
#
loop_
_entity_poly.entity_id
_entity_poly.type
_entity_poly.pdbx_seq_one_letter_code
_entity_poly.pdbx_strand_id
1 'polypeptide(L)'
;MPVRSALKLSHLCLLLTLLITIGCGSSEPQDQPEPISGAALWLETCAGCHGPYGEGSDVGPDLRYQVGTLSFDDVVATIVDGSGSMDPVQLSTAEAEAVAHFLLEELL
;
A
#
# COMPACT_ATOMS: atom_id res chain seq x y z
N MET A 1 -31.55 -47.80 -11.88
CA MET A 1 -32.31 -47.73 -10.61
C MET A 1 -31.63 -46.70 -9.72
N PRO A 2 -32.29 -45.59 -9.32
CA PRO A 2 -31.63 -44.49 -8.62
C PRO A 2 -31.47 -44.79 -7.12
N VAL A 3 -30.23 -44.73 -6.64
CA VAL A 3 -29.90 -44.75 -5.21
C VAL A 3 -30.33 -43.40 -4.64
N ARG A 4 -31.44 -43.38 -3.91
CA ARG A 4 -31.94 -42.17 -3.23
C ARG A 4 -31.02 -41.90 -2.04
N SER A 5 -30.13 -40.92 -2.18
CA SER A 5 -29.37 -40.33 -1.07
C SER A 5 -30.35 -39.79 -0.04
N ALA A 6 -30.58 -40.55 1.03
CA ALA A 6 -31.19 -40.07 2.24
C ALA A 6 -30.14 -39.24 3.00
N LEU A 7 -29.88 -38.04 2.49
CA LEU A 7 -29.14 -37.00 3.20
C LEU A 7 -30.02 -36.62 4.41
N LYS A 8 -29.81 -37.32 5.52
CA LYS A 8 -30.59 -37.15 6.75
C LYS A 8 -30.51 -35.69 7.18
N LEU A 9 -31.68 -35.05 7.30
CA LEU A 9 -31.92 -33.69 7.79
C LEU A 9 -31.16 -33.39 9.12
N SER A 10 -30.77 -34.45 9.83
CA SER A 10 -29.94 -34.46 11.03
C SER A 10 -28.49 -33.97 10.83
N HIS A 11 -27.87 -34.17 9.66
CA HIS A 11 -26.51 -33.69 9.38
C HIS A 11 -26.48 -32.21 8.96
N LEU A 12 -27.60 -31.67 8.47
CA LEU A 12 -27.73 -30.27 8.08
C LEU A 12 -27.76 -29.34 9.31
N CYS A 13 -28.28 -29.81 10.44
CA CYS A 13 -28.24 -29.06 11.70
C CYS A 13 -26.83 -28.98 12.30
N LEU A 14 -26.02 -30.04 12.19
CA LEU A 14 -24.68 -30.09 12.79
C LEU A 14 -23.68 -29.18 12.06
N LEU A 15 -23.81 -29.05 10.74
CA LEU A 15 -22.98 -28.15 9.92
C LEU A 15 -23.36 -26.67 10.13
N LEU A 16 -24.64 -26.38 10.42
CA LEU A 16 -25.11 -25.01 10.65
C LEU A 16 -24.66 -24.46 12.02
N THR A 17 -24.50 -25.33 13.03
CA THR A 17 -24.04 -24.93 14.36
C THR A 17 -22.55 -24.60 14.42
N LEU A 18 -21.72 -25.13 13.51
CA LEU A 18 -20.28 -24.87 13.48
C LEU A 18 -19.94 -23.46 12.96
N LEU A 19 -20.84 -22.83 12.19
CA LEU A 19 -20.65 -21.49 11.65
C LEU A 19 -20.92 -20.36 12.68
N ILE A 20 -21.52 -20.68 13.84
CA ILE A 20 -21.96 -19.68 14.83
C ILE A 20 -20.87 -19.38 15.87
N THR A 21 -19.84 -20.23 16.02
CA THR A 21 -18.82 -20.07 17.07
C THR A 21 -17.61 -19.20 16.68
N ILE A 22 -17.56 -18.63 15.48
CA ILE A 22 -16.46 -17.74 15.02
C ILE A 22 -16.85 -16.25 15.14
N GLY A 23 -18.04 -15.96 15.65
CA GLY A 23 -18.55 -14.60 15.84
C GLY A 23 -18.21 -14.00 17.20
N CYS A 24 -16.92 -13.90 17.54
CA CYS A 24 -16.47 -12.95 18.57
C CYS A 24 -15.13 -12.37 18.11
N GLY A 25 -15.19 -11.54 17.06
CA GLY A 25 -14.09 -10.65 16.74
C GLY A 25 -14.00 -9.62 17.85
N SER A 26 -13.17 -9.88 18.86
CA SER A 26 -12.64 -8.80 19.68
C SER A 26 -11.94 -7.85 18.74
N SER A 27 -12.54 -6.69 18.49
CA SER A 27 -11.81 -5.52 18.02
C SER A 27 -10.88 -5.10 19.16
N GLU A 28 -9.74 -5.78 19.28
CA GLU A 28 -8.62 -5.31 20.08
C GLU A 28 -8.33 -3.87 19.62
N PRO A 29 -8.13 -2.90 20.53
CA PRO A 29 -7.58 -1.61 20.16
C PRO A 29 -6.23 -1.89 19.50
N GLN A 30 -6.19 -1.81 18.17
CA GLN A 30 -4.95 -1.95 17.46
C GLN A 30 -4.16 -0.66 17.74
N ASP A 31 -3.20 -0.75 18.67
CA ASP A 31 -2.15 0.25 18.87
C ASP A 31 -1.22 0.18 17.64
N GLN A 32 -1.77 0.50 16.46
CA GLN A 32 -0.98 0.65 15.25
C GLN A 32 -0.45 2.08 15.28
N PRO A 33 0.86 2.27 15.03
CA PRO A 33 1.38 3.59 14.74
C PRO A 33 0.50 4.27 13.70
N GLU A 34 0.20 5.56 13.92
CA GLU A 34 -0.51 6.37 12.92
C GLU A 34 0.16 6.19 11.55
N PRO A 35 -0.61 5.99 10.47
CA PRO A 35 -0.04 5.71 9.17
C PRO A 35 0.79 6.90 8.68
N ILE A 36 1.99 6.60 8.16
CA ILE A 36 2.87 7.60 7.55
C ILE A 36 2.20 8.12 6.27
N SER A 37 1.95 9.43 6.20
CA SER A 37 1.32 10.03 5.02
C SER A 37 2.36 10.28 3.92
N GLY A 38 2.35 9.44 2.88
CA GLY A 38 3.18 9.62 1.69
C GLY A 38 2.92 10.95 0.97
N ALA A 39 1.66 11.39 0.91
CA ALA A 39 1.29 12.68 0.32
C ALA A 39 1.87 13.88 1.09
N ALA A 40 1.87 13.83 2.43
CA ALA A 40 2.49 14.89 3.24
C ALA A 40 4.01 14.93 3.03
N LEU A 41 4.66 13.76 3.09
CA LEU A 41 6.10 13.64 2.83
C LEU A 41 6.49 14.11 1.43
N TRP A 42 5.66 13.82 0.41
CA TRP A 42 5.86 14.30 -0.94
C TRP A 42 5.90 15.83 -1.00
N LEU A 43 4.91 16.50 -0.40
CA LEU A 43 4.84 17.96 -0.38
C LEU A 43 6.00 18.59 0.42
N GLU A 44 6.40 17.96 1.52
CA GLU A 44 7.45 18.47 2.41
C GLU A 44 8.87 18.25 1.85
N THR A 45 9.10 17.14 1.15
CA THR A 45 10.45 16.67 0.79
C THR A 45 10.70 16.66 -0.72
N CYS A 46 9.72 16.24 -1.52
CA CYS A 46 9.93 15.90 -2.93
C CYS A 46 9.50 17.03 -3.88
N ALA A 47 8.40 17.71 -3.55
CA ALA A 47 7.76 18.71 -4.39
C ALA A 47 8.65 19.93 -4.69
N GLY A 48 9.64 20.21 -3.84
CA GLY A 48 10.61 21.28 -4.08
C GLY A 48 11.44 21.07 -5.36
N CYS A 49 11.72 19.82 -5.72
CA CYS A 49 12.47 19.48 -6.94
C CYS A 49 11.56 18.95 -8.04
N HIS A 50 10.55 18.16 -7.69
CA HIS A 50 9.69 17.48 -8.66
C HIS A 50 8.33 18.15 -8.90
N GLY A 51 8.05 19.28 -8.24
CA GLY A 51 6.76 19.96 -8.33
C GLY A 51 5.68 19.33 -7.44
N PRO A 52 4.66 20.10 -7.02
CA PRO A 52 3.60 19.61 -6.13
C PRO A 52 2.79 18.46 -6.73
N TYR A 53 2.72 18.34 -8.04
CA TYR A 53 2.00 17.29 -8.77
C TYR A 53 2.94 16.35 -9.55
N GLY A 54 4.24 16.38 -9.26
CA GLY A 54 5.24 15.58 -9.99
C GLY A 54 5.53 16.10 -11.40
N GLU A 55 5.10 17.30 -11.76
CA GLU A 55 5.27 17.89 -13.09
C GLU A 55 6.73 18.30 -13.42
N GLY A 56 7.63 18.18 -12.45
CA GLY A 56 9.04 18.55 -12.58
C GLY A 56 9.29 20.05 -12.36
N SER A 57 10.57 20.40 -12.32
CA SER A 57 11.05 21.78 -12.26
C SER A 57 12.39 21.90 -12.99
N ASP A 58 13.04 23.06 -12.90
CA ASP A 58 14.42 23.23 -13.38
C ASP A 58 15.44 22.37 -12.60
N VAL A 59 15.05 21.82 -11.43
CA VAL A 59 15.90 21.00 -10.56
C VAL A 59 15.69 19.50 -10.81
N GLY A 60 14.44 19.05 -10.88
CA GLY A 60 14.07 17.64 -10.95
C GLY A 60 13.16 17.32 -12.14
N PRO A 61 13.26 16.11 -12.73
CA PRO A 61 12.45 15.73 -13.88
C PRO A 61 10.96 15.56 -13.54
N ASP A 62 10.13 15.63 -14.58
CA ASP A 62 8.69 15.30 -14.56
C ASP A 62 8.47 13.80 -14.31
N LEU A 63 7.83 13.45 -13.21
CA LEU A 63 7.63 12.07 -12.76
C LEU A 63 6.29 11.48 -13.20
N ARG A 64 5.34 12.27 -13.72
CA ARG A 64 3.94 11.85 -13.99
C ARG A 64 3.79 10.72 -15.02
N TYR A 65 4.84 10.45 -15.79
CA TYR A 65 4.84 9.34 -16.76
C TYR A 65 6.00 8.38 -16.56
N GLN A 66 6.97 8.74 -15.71
CA GLN A 66 8.20 7.98 -15.53
C GLN A 66 8.03 6.96 -14.40
N VAL A 67 7.47 7.39 -13.28
CA VAL A 67 7.38 6.56 -12.06
C VAL A 67 6.48 5.35 -12.26
N GLY A 68 5.38 5.47 -13.02
CA GLY A 68 4.49 4.33 -13.32
C GLY A 68 5.13 3.21 -14.14
N THR A 69 6.36 3.38 -14.63
CA THR A 69 7.12 2.32 -15.34
C THR A 69 8.11 1.58 -14.44
N LEU A 70 8.32 2.07 -13.22
CA LEU A 70 9.24 1.51 -12.24
C LEU A 70 8.51 0.53 -11.32
N SER A 71 9.25 -0.41 -10.73
CA SER A 71 8.72 -1.21 -9.64
C SER A 71 8.69 -0.41 -8.34
N PHE A 72 7.86 -0.83 -7.38
CA PHE A 72 7.84 -0.25 -6.03
C PHE A 72 9.23 -0.24 -5.40
N ASP A 73 9.94 -1.36 -5.47
CA ASP A 73 11.28 -1.51 -4.90
C ASP A 73 12.29 -0.56 -5.57
N ASP A 74 12.19 -0.35 -6.89
CA ASP A 74 13.07 0.59 -7.61
C ASP A 74 12.82 2.04 -7.18
N VAL A 75 11.55 2.40 -6.93
CA VAL A 75 11.19 3.74 -6.43
C VAL A 75 11.75 3.93 -5.02
N VAL A 76 11.55 2.96 -4.12
CA VAL A 76 12.10 3.02 -2.75
C VAL A 76 13.62 3.10 -2.76
N ALA A 77 14.29 2.27 -3.56
CA ALA A 77 15.75 2.30 -3.69
C ALA A 77 16.25 3.65 -4.23
N THR A 78 15.57 4.22 -5.22
CA THR A 78 15.93 5.54 -5.76
C THR A 78 15.79 6.64 -4.71
N ILE A 79 14.76 6.58 -3.85
CA ILE A 79 14.55 7.55 -2.77
C ILE A 79 15.65 7.42 -1.70
N VAL A 80 15.96 6.19 -1.27
CA VAL A 80 16.88 5.92 -0.16
C VAL A 80 18.35 6.05 -0.58
N ASP A 81 18.70 5.55 -1.76
CA ASP A 81 20.08 5.48 -2.24
C ASP A 81 20.43 6.58 -3.25
N GLY A 82 19.44 7.33 -3.71
CA GLY A 82 19.59 8.29 -4.80
C GLY A 82 19.77 7.62 -6.17
N SER A 83 19.79 8.42 -7.22
CA SER A 83 20.10 7.96 -8.58
C SER A 83 20.58 9.09 -9.48
N GLY A 84 21.74 8.92 -10.10
CA GLY A 84 22.30 9.89 -11.04
C GLY A 84 22.57 11.24 -10.37
N SER A 85 21.72 12.24 -10.66
CA SER A 85 21.79 13.58 -10.09
C SER A 85 20.82 13.80 -8.92
N MET A 86 20.01 12.80 -8.57
CA MET A 86 19.19 12.80 -7.38
C MET A 86 20.01 12.23 -6.22
N ASP A 87 20.46 13.10 -5.31
CA ASP A 87 21.10 12.66 -4.07
C ASP A 87 20.10 11.91 -3.18
N PRO A 88 20.56 10.98 -2.31
CA PRO A 88 19.74 10.36 -1.28
C PRO A 88 18.95 11.39 -0.46
N VAL A 89 17.64 11.19 -0.31
CA VAL A 89 16.86 12.00 0.62
C VAL A 89 16.95 11.39 2.03
N GLN A 90 16.96 12.25 3.04
CA GLN A 90 17.10 11.85 4.45
C GLN A 90 15.76 11.33 5.00
N LEU A 91 15.29 10.22 4.45
CA LEU A 91 14.10 9.49 4.89
C LEU A 91 14.49 8.09 5.35
N SER A 92 13.74 7.56 6.31
CA SER A 92 13.79 6.14 6.64
C SER A 92 13.15 5.31 5.52
N THR A 93 13.45 4.01 5.49
CA THR A 93 12.84 3.09 4.51
C THR A 93 11.31 3.09 4.58
N ALA A 94 10.73 3.14 5.79
CA ALA A 94 9.28 3.17 5.96
C ALA A 94 8.64 4.46 5.40
N GLU A 95 9.34 5.59 5.51
CA GLU A 95 8.89 6.86 4.90
C GLU A 95 9.02 6.83 3.38
N ALA A 96 10.10 6.25 2.86
CA ALA A 96 10.30 6.06 1.42
C ALA A 96 9.23 5.12 0.83
N GLU A 97 8.87 4.04 1.52
CA GLU A 97 7.77 3.14 1.16
C GLU A 97 6.43 3.87 1.13
N ALA A 98 6.14 4.73 2.12
CA ALA A 98 4.91 5.52 2.14
C ALA A 98 4.82 6.48 0.93
N VAL A 99 5.93 7.13 0.57
CA VAL A 99 5.99 7.98 -0.63
C VAL A 99 5.86 7.15 -1.90
N ALA A 100 6.51 5.99 -1.99
CA ALA A 100 6.41 5.11 -3.16
C ALA A 100 4.98 4.62 -3.40
N HIS A 101 4.25 4.27 -2.33
CA HIS A 101 2.81 3.96 -2.41
C HIS A 101 2.01 5.14 -2.97
N PHE A 102 2.17 6.33 -2.40
CA PHE A 102 1.48 7.53 -2.89
C PHE A 102 1.78 7.80 -4.38
N LEU A 103 3.03 7.67 -4.79
CA LEU A 103 3.45 7.90 -6.17
C LEU A 103 2.86 6.91 -7.17
N LEU A 104 2.78 5.63 -6.80
CA LEU A 104 2.34 4.58 -7.72
C LEU A 104 0.83 4.38 -7.73
N GLU A 105 0.14 4.79 -6.65
CA GLU A 105 -1.29 4.54 -6.48
C GLU A 105 -2.16 5.81 -6.59
N GLU A 106 -1.63 6.99 -6.25
CA GLU A 106 -2.44 8.21 -6.10
C GLU A 106 -2.01 9.38 -7.00
N LEU A 107 -0.72 9.52 -7.33
CA LEU A 107 -0.22 10.66 -8.11
C LEU A 107 -0.41 10.53 -9.63
N LEU A 108 -0.75 9.32 -10.14
CA LEU A 108 -0.81 8.99 -11.58
C LEU A 108 -2.23 8.83 -12.11
#